data_AF-A0A657AME1-F1
#
_entry.id   AF-A0A657AME1-F1
#
_cell.length_a   1.000
_cell.length_b   1.000
_cell.length_c   1.000
_cell.angle_alpha   90.00
_cell.angle_beta   90.00
_cell.angle_gamma   90.00
#
_symmetry.space_group_name_H-M   'P 1'
#
loop_
_entity.id
_entity.type
_entity.pdbx_description
1 polymer ?
#
loop_
_entity_poly.entity_id
_entity_poly.type
_entity_poly.pdbx_seq_one_letter_code
_entity_poly.pdbx_strand_id
1 'polypeptide(L)'
;NIANADSAASSIDEVYRARQPIFPAVQEDAMRLSVGWVFFQQTPESVGVEVKGIVESDAPLDMRYQPDHPLADEQGYVMYPNVNVVEEMADMLSASRSFQTNIDVMDAAKTMMQRLLTLGQ
;
A
#
# COMPACT_ATOMS: atom_id res chain seq x y z
N ASN A 1 1.47 8.67 -3.93
CA ASN A 1 1.65 9.74 -2.92
C ASN A 1 3.01 10.43 -3.05
N ILE A 2 4.17 9.76 -2.85
CA ILE A 2 5.51 10.40 -2.87
C ILE A 2 5.79 11.31 -4.08
N ALA A 3 5.43 10.86 -5.30
CA ALA A 3 5.68 11.63 -6.52
C ALA A 3 4.94 12.99 -6.58
N ASN A 4 3.86 13.11 -5.80
CA ASN A 4 3.04 14.32 -5.74
C ASN A 4 3.24 15.04 -4.40
N ALA A 5 4.27 14.74 -3.61
CA ALA A 5 4.46 15.38 -2.32
C ALA A 5 4.77 16.89 -2.45
N ASP A 6 5.46 17.28 -3.52
CA ASP A 6 5.85 18.67 -3.80
C ASP A 6 4.95 19.35 -4.85
N SER A 7 3.83 18.74 -5.24
CA SER A 7 2.95 19.33 -6.26
C SER A 7 2.13 20.47 -5.67
N ALA A 8 2.59 21.71 -5.88
CA ALA A 8 1.87 22.91 -5.47
C ALA A 8 0.63 23.15 -6.35
N ALA A 9 -0.44 23.67 -5.75
CA ALA A 9 -1.60 24.17 -6.48
C ALA A 9 -2.13 25.49 -5.90
N SER A 10 -2.86 26.23 -6.72
CA SER A 10 -3.46 27.53 -6.39
C SER A 10 -4.84 27.41 -5.72
N SER A 11 -5.51 26.26 -5.81
CA SER A 11 -6.85 26.03 -5.26
C SER A 11 -6.94 24.70 -4.50
N ILE A 12 -7.76 24.66 -3.45
CA ILE A 12 -7.98 23.50 -2.57
C ILE A 12 -8.44 22.25 -3.33
N ASP A 13 -9.19 22.44 -4.42
CA ASP A 13 -9.72 21.36 -5.26
C ASP A 13 -8.68 20.80 -6.24
N GLU A 14 -7.60 21.54 -6.49
CA GLU A 14 -6.53 21.16 -7.41
C GLU A 14 -5.35 20.48 -6.69
N VAL A 15 -5.27 20.61 -5.36
CA VAL A 15 -4.19 20.01 -4.56
C VAL A 15 -4.37 18.49 -4.48
N TYR A 16 -3.29 17.75 -4.74
CA TYR A 16 -3.28 16.31 -4.58
C TYR A 16 -3.52 15.89 -3.12
N ARG A 17 -4.36 14.87 -2.91
CA ARG A 17 -4.58 14.22 -1.60
C ARG A 17 -3.97 12.84 -1.59
N ALA A 18 -3.32 12.48 -0.49
CA ALA A 18 -2.78 11.14 -0.31
C ALA A 18 -3.90 10.08 -0.42
N ARG A 19 -3.63 9.00 -1.15
CA ARG A 19 -4.57 7.90 -1.40
C ARG A 19 -4.01 6.61 -0.84
N GLN A 20 -4.80 5.86 -0.09
CA GLN A 20 -4.42 4.56 0.46
C GLN A 20 -5.45 3.48 0.09
N PRO A 21 -5.01 2.32 -0.44
CA PRO A 21 -5.90 1.20 -0.71
C PRO A 21 -6.31 0.50 0.59
N ILE A 22 -7.59 0.18 0.73
CA ILE A 22 -8.09 -0.64 1.84
C ILE A 22 -8.30 -2.08 1.39
N PHE A 23 -7.67 -3.00 2.11
CA PHE A 23 -7.87 -4.43 1.95
C PHE A 23 -8.79 -4.89 3.08
N PRO A 24 -10.06 -5.25 2.80
CA PRO A 24 -10.93 -5.78 3.84
C PRO A 24 -10.29 -7.05 4.40
N ALA A 25 -10.26 -7.18 5.73
CA ALA A 25 -9.80 -8.41 6.37
C ALA A 25 -10.66 -9.55 5.84
N VAL A 26 -10.06 -10.49 5.12
CA VAL A 26 -10.71 -11.71 4.62
C VAL A 26 -10.95 -12.68 5.79
N GLN A 27 -11.54 -12.17 6.88
CA GLN A 27 -11.73 -12.90 8.14
C GLN A 27 -12.70 -14.08 7.96
N GLU A 28 -13.68 -13.96 7.04
CA GLU A 28 -14.58 -15.05 6.68
C GLU A 28 -13.86 -16.16 5.89
N ASP A 29 -12.96 -15.83 4.95
CA ASP A 29 -12.13 -16.85 4.28
C ASP A 29 -11.09 -17.43 5.24
N ALA A 30 -10.49 -16.63 6.11
CA ALA A 30 -9.55 -17.10 7.14
C ALA A 30 -10.22 -18.02 8.19
N MET A 31 -11.49 -17.79 8.53
CA MET A 31 -12.29 -18.72 9.35
C MET A 31 -12.72 -19.97 8.57
N ARG A 32 -13.05 -19.85 7.28
CA ARG A 32 -13.29 -21.03 6.44
C ARG A 32 -12.03 -21.90 6.32
N LEU A 33 -10.87 -21.27 6.32
CA LEU A 33 -9.57 -21.91 6.38
C LEU A 33 -9.30 -22.60 7.71
N SER A 34 -9.64 -22.00 8.86
CA SER A 34 -9.43 -22.64 10.17
C SER A 34 -10.32 -23.87 10.39
N VAL A 35 -11.53 -23.89 9.84
CA VAL A 35 -12.43 -25.06 9.89
C VAL A 35 -12.09 -26.07 8.78
N GLY A 36 -11.63 -25.60 7.61
CA GLY A 36 -11.20 -26.45 6.49
C GLY A 36 -9.88 -27.20 6.76
N TRP A 37 -8.94 -26.61 7.51
CA TRP A 37 -7.67 -27.24 7.92
C TRP A 37 -7.87 -28.51 8.76
N VAL A 38 -9.01 -28.65 9.47
CA VAL A 38 -9.33 -29.84 10.29
C VAL A 38 -9.88 -30.99 9.43
N PHE A 39 -10.39 -30.71 8.22
CA PHE A 39 -11.10 -31.72 7.41
C PHE A 39 -10.53 -31.95 6.00
N PHE A 40 -9.75 -31.04 5.43
CA PHE A 40 -9.20 -31.16 4.08
C PHE A 40 -7.69 -30.89 4.09
N GLN A 41 -6.90 -31.91 3.74
CA GLN A 41 -5.44 -31.85 3.52
C GLN A 41 -5.06 -31.06 2.25
N GLN A 42 -5.68 -29.91 2.00
CA GLN A 42 -5.27 -29.01 0.93
C GLN A 42 -4.82 -27.70 1.55
N THR A 43 -3.51 -27.55 1.67
CA THR A 43 -2.86 -26.27 1.93
C THR A 43 -3.39 -25.26 0.91
N PRO A 44 -4.09 -24.21 1.35
CA PRO A 44 -4.54 -23.17 0.44
C PRO A 44 -3.31 -22.39 0.03
N GLU A 45 -2.93 -22.57 -1.23
CA GLU A 45 -1.93 -21.74 -1.87
C GLU A 45 -2.49 -20.32 -1.96
N SER A 46 -2.04 -19.44 -1.05
CA SER A 46 -2.23 -17.99 -1.09
C SER A 46 -3.68 -17.47 -1.11
N VAL A 47 -4.10 -16.85 -0.01
CA VAL A 47 -5.31 -16.00 0.00
C VAL A 47 -5.06 -14.75 -0.84
N GLY A 48 -5.83 -14.56 -1.91
CA GLY A 48 -5.77 -13.35 -2.73
C GLY A 48 -6.22 -12.12 -1.95
N VAL A 49 -5.60 -10.97 -2.21
CA VAL A 49 -6.04 -9.69 -1.66
C VAL A 49 -6.96 -8.99 -2.67
N GLU A 50 -8.19 -8.67 -2.25
CA GLU A 50 -9.12 -7.89 -3.07
C GLU A 50 -9.04 -6.41 -2.66
N VAL A 51 -8.87 -5.51 -3.63
CA VAL A 51 -8.92 -4.06 -3.39
C VAL A 51 -10.38 -3.62 -3.40
N LYS A 52 -10.95 -3.40 -2.21
CA LYS A 52 -12.36 -2.97 -2.10
C LYS A 52 -12.55 -1.49 -2.39
N GLY A 53 -11.50 -0.68 -2.23
CA GLY A 53 -11.56 0.75 -2.51
C GLY A 53 -10.26 1.49 -2.20
N ILE A 54 -10.22 2.76 -2.59
CA ILE A 54 -9.15 3.72 -2.30
C ILE A 54 -9.78 4.82 -1.45
N VAL A 55 -9.18 5.10 -0.30
CA VAL A 55 -9.60 6.19 0.59
C VAL A 55 -8.64 7.35 0.41
N GLU A 56 -9.20 8.56 0.26
CA GLU A 56 -8.42 9.81 0.26
C GLU A 56 -8.22 10.30 1.69
N SER A 57 -7.06 10.90 1.96
CA SER A 57 -6.75 11.44 3.28
C SER A 57 -7.50 12.75 3.54
N ASP A 58 -8.25 12.78 4.64
CA ASP A 58 -8.95 13.96 5.17
C ASP A 58 -8.01 14.92 5.94
N ALA A 59 -6.71 14.65 6.01
CA ALA A 59 -5.78 15.49 6.74
C ALA A 59 -5.71 16.91 6.14
N PRO A 60 -5.57 17.97 6.98
CA PRO A 60 -5.50 19.34 6.51
C PRO A 60 -4.32 19.54 5.55
N LEU A 61 -4.56 20.32 4.50
CA LEU A 61 -3.54 20.69 3.51
C LEU A 61 -2.54 21.69 4.13
N ASP A 62 -1.29 21.63 3.70
CA ASP A 62 -0.25 22.55 4.16
C ASP A 62 -0.31 23.85 3.33
N MET A 63 -0.69 24.96 3.95
CA MET A 63 -0.79 26.27 3.28
C MET A 63 0.42 27.13 3.64
N ARG A 64 1.19 27.54 2.63
CA ARG A 64 2.38 28.40 2.83
C ARG A 64 2.19 29.74 2.15
N TYR A 65 2.43 30.82 2.89
CA TYR A 65 2.40 32.16 2.33
C TYR A 65 3.64 32.41 1.47
N GLN A 66 3.44 32.55 0.17
CA GLN A 66 4.48 32.77 -0.84
C GLN A 66 3.92 33.69 -1.96
N PRO A 67 3.83 35.00 -1.72
CA PRO A 67 3.18 35.94 -2.64
C PRO A 67 3.90 36.09 -4.00
N ASP A 68 5.20 35.76 -4.07
CA ASP A 68 5.99 35.81 -5.31
C ASP A 68 5.91 34.50 -6.13
N HIS A 69 5.11 33.52 -5.70
CA HIS A 69 5.01 32.21 -6.36
C HIS A 69 3.95 32.23 -7.47
N PRO A 70 4.22 31.68 -8.67
CA PRO A 70 3.29 31.73 -9.82
C PRO A 70 1.97 30.96 -9.60
N LEU A 71 1.93 30.08 -8.60
CA LEU A 71 0.76 29.31 -8.18
C LEU A 71 0.14 29.82 -6.87
N ALA A 72 0.44 31.05 -6.47
CA ALA A 72 -0.18 31.67 -5.32
C ALA A 72 -1.62 32.08 -5.64
N ASP A 73 -2.54 31.82 -4.71
CA ASP A 73 -3.93 32.30 -4.77
C ASP A 73 -3.98 33.85 -4.65
N GLU A 74 -5.17 34.46 -4.80
CA GLU A 74 -5.40 35.91 -4.71
C GLU A 74 -4.86 36.55 -3.41
N GLN A 75 -4.71 35.74 -2.37
CA GLN A 75 -4.20 36.14 -1.05
C GLN A 75 -2.69 35.88 -0.86
N GLY A 76 -1.97 35.35 -1.87
CA GLY A 76 -0.54 35.06 -1.79
C GLY A 76 -0.19 33.72 -1.15
N TYR A 77 -1.14 32.81 -1.01
CA TYR A 77 -0.93 31.47 -0.42
C TYR A 77 -0.76 30.40 -1.49
N VAL A 78 0.17 29.48 -1.26
CA VAL A 78 0.38 28.27 -2.06
C VAL A 78 -0.03 27.08 -1.23
N MET A 79 -0.83 26.20 -1.81
CA MET A 79 -1.29 24.99 -1.13
C MET A 79 -0.45 23.79 -1.54
N TYR A 80 -0.02 23.02 -0.55
CA TYR A 80 0.74 21.79 -0.70
C TYR A 80 -0.07 20.58 -0.23
N PRO A 81 0.12 19.42 -0.87
CA PRO A 81 -0.46 18.14 -0.49
C PRO A 81 -0.14 17.77 0.95
N ASN A 82 -1.07 17.07 1.59
CA ASN A 82 -0.92 16.50 2.93
C ASN A 82 -0.08 15.21 2.92
N VAL A 83 1.00 15.17 2.13
CA VAL A 83 1.84 13.99 1.93
C VAL A 83 3.12 14.15 2.75
N ASN A 84 3.30 13.32 3.78
CA ASN A 84 4.55 13.27 4.52
C ASN A 84 5.53 12.30 3.84
N VAL A 85 6.57 12.85 3.21
CA VAL A 85 7.58 12.06 2.49
C VAL A 85 8.25 11.02 3.38
N VAL A 86 8.50 11.34 4.66
CA VAL A 86 9.19 10.42 5.59
C VAL A 86 8.32 9.20 5.88
N GLU A 87 7.04 9.42 6.12
CA GLU A 87 6.07 8.36 6.39
C GLU A 87 5.86 7.49 5.15
N GLU A 88 5.66 8.11 3.99
CA GLU A 88 5.47 7.38 2.73
C GLU A 88 6.71 6.58 2.29
N MET A 89 7.92 7.07 2.60
CA MET A 89 9.15 6.30 2.40
C MET A 89 9.24 5.11 3.36
N ALA A 90 8.79 5.26 4.60
CA ALA A 90 8.73 4.15 5.56
C ALA A 90 7.73 3.08 5.10
N ASP A 91 6.55 3.49 4.63
CA ASP A 91 5.54 2.59 4.06
C ASP A 91 6.07 1.87 2.82
N MET A 92 6.74 2.59 1.91
CA MET A 92 7.37 1.99 0.74
C MET A 92 8.46 0.97 1.13
N LEU A 93 9.27 1.28 2.15
CA LEU A 93 10.29 0.35 2.65
C LEU A 93 9.66 -0.90 3.27
N SER A 94 8.59 -0.72 4.05
CA SER A 94 7.82 -1.82 4.65
C SER A 94 7.23 -2.75 3.58
N ALA A 95 6.61 -2.16 2.55
CA ALA A 95 6.06 -2.89 1.41
C ALA A 95 7.16 -3.65 0.64
N SER A 96 8.30 -3.00 0.38
CA SER A 96 9.43 -3.60 -0.34
C SER A 96 10.03 -4.79 0.43
N ARG A 97 10.19 -4.67 1.75
CA ARG A 97 10.65 -5.78 2.60
C ARG A 97 9.66 -6.93 2.64
N SER A 98 8.37 -6.63 2.72
CA SER A 98 7.31 -7.65 2.69
C SER A 98 7.31 -8.40 1.36
N PHE A 99 7.46 -7.69 0.24
CA PHE A 99 7.60 -8.32 -1.08
C PHE A 99 8.83 -9.23 -1.15
N GLN A 100 10.00 -8.74 -0.72
CA GLN A 100 11.22 -9.55 -0.70
C GLN A 100 11.03 -10.82 0.14
N THR A 101 10.47 -10.68 1.33
CA THR A 101 10.21 -11.82 2.23
C THR A 101 9.27 -12.84 1.58
N ASN A 102 8.21 -12.38 0.89
CA ASN A 102 7.29 -13.27 0.18
C ASN A 102 8.00 -14.03 -0.95
N ILE A 103 8.88 -13.37 -1.71
CA ILE A 103 9.68 -14.03 -2.75
C ILE A 103 10.61 -15.09 -2.14
N ASP A 104 11.27 -14.79 -1.04
CA ASP A 104 12.17 -15.72 -0.36
C ASP A 104 11.42 -16.96 0.15
N VAL A 105 10.22 -16.78 0.71
CA VAL A 105 9.34 -17.88 1.13
C VAL A 105 8.92 -18.75 -0.06
N MET A 106 8.58 -18.14 -1.19
CA MET A 106 8.19 -18.86 -2.41
C MET A 106 9.36 -19.66 -2.99
N ASP A 107 10.58 -19.10 -2.97
CA ASP A 107 11.77 -19.81 -3.44
C ASP A 107 12.16 -20.98 -2.53
N ALA A 108 12.01 -20.80 -1.21
CA ALA A 108 12.18 -21.88 -0.24
C ALA A 108 11.16 -23.00 -0.48
N ALA A 109 9.87 -22.66 -0.68
CA ALA A 109 8.82 -23.62 -1.00
C ALA A 109 9.11 -24.38 -2.30
N LYS A 110 9.52 -23.67 -3.36
CA LYS A 110 9.92 -24.25 -4.65
C LYS A 110 11.08 -25.23 -4.49
N THR A 111 12.11 -24.86 -3.73
CA THR A 111 13.25 -25.72 -3.45
C THR A 111 12.84 -26.99 -2.70
N MET A 112 11.95 -26.89 -1.72
CA MET A 112 11.42 -28.06 -1.01
C MET A 112 10.63 -28.99 -1.93
N MET A 113 9.75 -28.44 -2.78
CA MET A 113 8.99 -29.23 -3.76
C MET A 113 9.91 -29.98 -4.74
N GLN A 114 10.96 -29.32 -5.23
CA GLN A 114 11.95 -29.97 -6.10
C GLN A 114 12.65 -31.14 -5.40
N ARG A 115 13.06 -30.96 -4.14
CA ARG A 115 13.70 -32.03 -3.35
C ARG A 115 12.77 -33.22 -3.12
N LEU A 116 11.48 -32.96 -2.84
CA LEU A 116 10.47 -34.01 -2.70
C LEU A 116 10.28 -34.80 -3.99
N LEU A 117 10.24 -34.12 -5.14
CA LEU A 117 10.13 -34.77 -6.46
C LEU A 117 11.35 -35.67 -6.77
N THR A 118 12.56 -35.24 -6.38
CA THR A 118 13.77 -36.05 -6.58
C THR A 118 13.86 -37.26 -5.64
N LEU A 119 13.16 -37.25 -4.50
CA LEU A 119 13.16 -38.35 -3.54
C LEU A 119 12.18 -39.49 -3.93
N GLY A 120 11.22 -39.19 -4.79
CA GLY A 120 10.23 -40.15 -5.31
C GLY A 120 10.68 -40.90 -6.57
N GLN A 121 11.88 -40.64 -7.08
CA GLN A 121 12.54 -41.40 -8.15
C GLN A 121 13.49 -42.44 -7.55
#